data_AF-A0A960S1D8-F1
#
_entry.id   AF-A0A960S1D8-F1
#
_cell.length_a   1.000
_cell.length_b   1.000
_cell.length_c   1.000
_cell.angle_alpha   90.00
_cell.angle_beta   90.00
_cell.angle_gamma   90.00
#
_symmetry.space_group_name_H-M   'P 1'
#
loop_
_entity.id
_entity.type
_entity.pdbx_description
1 polymer ?
#
loop_
_entity_poly.entity_id
_entity_poly.type
_entity_poly.pdbx_seq_one_letter_code
_entity_poly.pdbx_strand_id
1 'polypeptide(L)'
;MKRNKKAESQAIKRLRVRLEKHISEQDEKISPEALQEQSKMIRAVLARNAPSRVDLKDKTLRLFDKNRHPAKEAKATERIRELIKMGYFPLRTSFEEETSVEDAPLEP
;
A
#
# COMPACT_ATOMS: atom_id res chain seq x y z
N MET A 1 -15.24 41.86 -5.05
CA MET A 1 -15.83 40.95 -6.06
C MET A 1 -16.47 39.76 -5.36
N LYS A 2 -17.81 39.65 -5.36
CA LYS A 2 -18.52 38.49 -4.78
C LYS A 2 -18.43 37.32 -5.78
N ARG A 3 -17.76 36.22 -5.41
CA ARG A 3 -17.75 35.00 -6.23
C ARG A 3 -19.17 34.42 -6.23
N ASN A 4 -19.88 34.54 -7.34
CA ASN A 4 -21.15 33.84 -7.56
C ASN A 4 -20.88 32.32 -7.55
N LYS A 5 -21.05 31.68 -6.39
CA LYS A 5 -21.08 30.23 -6.29
C LYS A 5 -22.35 29.77 -7.00
N LYS A 6 -22.23 29.35 -8.26
CA LYS A 6 -23.32 28.66 -8.96
C LYS A 6 -23.74 27.46 -8.13
N ALA A 7 -25.04 27.25 -7.98
CA ALA A 7 -25.57 26.09 -7.26
C ALA A 7 -25.02 24.80 -7.90
N GLU A 8 -24.51 23.89 -7.06
CA GLU A 8 -23.98 22.60 -7.53
C GLU A 8 -25.06 21.81 -8.29
N SER A 9 -24.65 21.19 -9.40
CA SER A 9 -25.50 20.26 -10.14
C SER A 9 -25.97 19.10 -9.23
N GLN A 10 -27.20 18.63 -9.44
CA GLN A 10 -27.74 17.50 -8.66
C GLN A 10 -26.84 16.25 -8.74
N ALA A 11 -26.18 16.02 -9.88
CA ALA A 11 -25.25 14.90 -10.05
C ALA A 11 -24.05 15.01 -9.10
N ILE A 12 -23.51 16.21 -8.94
CA ILE A 12 -22.36 16.50 -8.06
C ILE A 12 -22.77 16.34 -6.59
N LYS A 13 -23.97 16.82 -6.21
CA LYS A 13 -24.49 16.63 -4.85
C LYS A 13 -24.63 15.16 -4.48
N ARG A 14 -25.19 14.34 -5.37
CA ARG A 14 -25.34 12.88 -5.16
C ARG A 14 -23.97 12.20 -5.04
N LEU A 15 -23.00 12.61 -5.86
CA LEU A 15 -21.65 12.08 -5.79
C LEU A 15 -20.95 12.44 -4.47
N ARG A 16 -21.07 13.70 -4.02
CA ARG A 16 -20.54 14.15 -2.71
C ARG A 16 -21.08 13.30 -1.57
N VAL A 17 -22.41 13.12 -1.49
CA VAL A 17 -23.02 12.33 -0.41
C VAL A 17 -22.54 10.88 -0.41
N ARG A 18 -22.35 10.27 -1.60
CA ARG A 18 -21.77 8.91 -1.68
C ARG A 18 -20.32 8.87 -1.22
N LEU A 19 -19.51 9.86 -1.60
CA LEU A 19 -18.11 9.94 -1.19
C LEU A 19 -17.98 10.17 0.30
N GLU A 20 -18.76 11.09 0.88
CA GLU A 20 -18.80 11.34 2.33
C GLU A 20 -19.16 10.07 3.10
N LYS A 21 -20.18 9.33 2.64
CA LYS A 21 -20.56 8.05 3.23
C LYS A 21 -19.44 7.00 3.13
N HIS A 22 -18.75 6.94 1.99
CA HIS A 22 -17.65 5.99 1.80
C HIS A 22 -16.45 6.34 2.68
N ILE A 23 -16.13 7.63 2.84
CA ILE A 23 -15.06 8.10 3.72
C ILE A 23 -15.41 7.77 5.17
N SER A 24 -16.63 8.05 5.63
CA SER A 24 -17.04 7.71 7.00
C SER A 24 -16.98 6.21 7.28
N GLU A 25 -17.39 5.38 6.32
CA GLU A 25 -17.28 3.91 6.45
C GLU A 25 -15.82 3.41 6.44
N GLN A 26 -14.88 4.16 5.83
CA GLN A 26 -13.46 3.87 5.88
C GLN A 26 -12.85 4.32 7.21
N ASP A 27 -13.21 5.50 7.70
CA ASP A 27 -12.73 6.04 8.98
C ASP A 27 -13.18 5.18 10.16
N GLU A 28 -14.42 4.67 10.14
CA GLU A 28 -14.91 3.72 11.16
C GLU A 28 -14.11 2.41 11.19
N LYS A 29 -13.66 1.92 10.02
CA LYS A 29 -12.86 0.68 9.90
C LYS A 29 -11.39 0.89 10.26
N ILE A 30 -10.88 2.11 10.13
CA ILE A 30 -9.49 2.50 10.44
C ILE A 30 -9.49 3.26 11.78
N SER A 31 -10.25 2.78 12.76
CA SER A 31 -10.11 3.31 14.11
C SER A 31 -8.78 2.84 14.72
N PRO A 32 -8.13 3.64 15.59
CA PRO A 32 -6.93 3.22 16.30
C PRO A 32 -7.13 1.91 17.08
N GLU A 33 -8.33 1.70 17.62
CA GLU A 33 -8.73 0.48 18.32
C GLU A 33 -8.77 -0.73 17.38
N ALA A 34 -9.35 -0.58 16.19
CA ALA A 34 -9.39 -1.64 15.18
C ALA A 34 -7.97 -2.01 14.70
N LEU A 35 -7.09 -1.03 14.54
CA LEU A 35 -5.67 -1.27 14.22
C LEU A 35 -4.94 -2.04 15.32
N GLN A 36 -5.20 -1.70 16.58
CA GLN A 36 -4.65 -2.42 17.72
C GLN A 36 -5.17 -3.86 17.79
N GLU A 37 -6.46 -4.07 17.53
CA GLU A 37 -7.07 -5.40 17.52
C GLU A 37 -6.48 -6.27 16.41
N GLN A 38 -6.38 -5.74 15.19
CA GLN A 38 -5.74 -6.45 14.08
C GLN A 38 -4.26 -6.75 14.36
N SER A 39 -3.53 -5.79 14.96
CA SER A 39 -2.14 -6.00 15.37
C SER A 39 -2.00 -7.15 16.37
N LYS A 40 -2.93 -7.27 17.33
CA LYS A 40 -2.97 -8.40 18.27
C LYS A 40 -3.26 -9.72 17.56
N MET A 41 -4.22 -9.75 16.63
CA MET A 41 -4.54 -10.95 15.85
C MET A 41 -3.34 -11.43 15.03
N ILE A 42 -2.67 -10.52 14.31
CA ILE A 42 -1.47 -10.83 13.52
C ILE A 42 -0.39 -11.43 14.42
N ARG A 43 -0.10 -10.79 15.57
CA ARG A 43 0.88 -11.30 16.53
C ARG A 43 0.51 -12.69 17.05
N ALA A 44 -0.76 -12.94 17.35
CA ALA A 44 -1.23 -14.24 17.81
C ALA A 44 -1.07 -15.33 16.75
N VAL A 45 -1.40 -15.05 15.49
CA VAL A 45 -1.21 -15.99 14.36
C VAL A 45 0.27 -16.27 14.13
N LEU A 46 1.10 -15.23 14.16
CA LEU A 46 2.55 -15.33 14.01
C LEU A 46 3.20 -16.15 15.12
N ALA A 47 2.74 -16.01 16.37
CA ALA A 47 3.21 -16.79 17.51
C ALA A 47 2.72 -18.25 17.43
N ARG A 48 1.46 -18.48 17.08
CA ARG A 48 0.89 -19.82 16.89
C ARG A 48 1.65 -20.62 15.82
N ASN A 49 2.07 -19.94 14.76
CA ASN A 49 2.81 -20.54 13.65
C ASN A 49 4.34 -20.47 13.85
N ALA A 50 4.85 -19.92 14.96
CA ALA A 50 6.28 -19.88 15.25
C ALA A 50 6.96 -21.27 15.21
N PRO A 51 6.41 -22.35 15.81
CA PRO A 51 7.06 -23.66 15.78
C PRO A 51 7.04 -24.34 14.39
N SER A 52 6.18 -23.91 13.47
CA SER A 52 6.12 -24.41 12.10
C SER A 52 6.92 -23.55 11.10
N ARG A 53 7.61 -22.50 11.58
CA ARG A 53 8.52 -21.72 10.74
C ARG A 53 9.71 -22.60 10.39
N VAL A 54 9.86 -22.89 9.11
CA VAL A 54 11.09 -23.48 8.59
C VAL A 54 12.13 -22.39 8.57
N ASP A 55 13.17 -22.50 9.41
CA ASP A 55 14.35 -21.64 9.32
C ASP A 55 15.03 -21.91 7.97
N LEU A 56 14.87 -20.96 7.05
CA LEU A 56 15.44 -21.01 5.70
C LEU A 56 16.92 -20.63 5.67
N LYS A 57 17.53 -20.32 6.83
CA LYS A 57 18.89 -19.76 6.90
C LYS A 57 19.96 -20.71 6.36
N ASP A 58 19.80 -22.02 6.54
CA ASP A 58 20.82 -23.01 6.15
C ASP A 58 20.42 -23.89 4.95
N LYS A 59 19.23 -23.68 4.39
CA LYS A 59 18.78 -24.41 3.21
C LYS A 59 19.08 -23.57 1.98
N THR A 60 20.06 -23.99 1.19
CA THR A 60 20.23 -23.47 -0.17
C THR A 60 18.94 -23.75 -0.93
N LEU A 61 18.09 -22.74 -1.08
CA LEU A 61 16.83 -22.84 -1.79
C LEU A 61 17.14 -23.04 -3.27
N ARG A 62 17.30 -24.30 -3.70
CA ARG A 62 17.23 -24.70 -5.11
C ARG A 62 15.78 -24.62 -5.60
N LEU A 63 15.12 -23.48 -5.38
CA LEU A 63 13.73 -23.27 -5.80
C LEU A 63 13.58 -23.11 -7.32
N PHE A 64 14.70 -23.03 -8.06
CA PHE A 64 14.67 -22.70 -9.49
C PHE A 64 15.49 -23.62 -10.39
N ASP A 65 16.21 -24.61 -9.86
CA ASP A 65 17.09 -25.49 -10.67
C ASP A 65 16.31 -26.38 -11.67
N LYS A 66 14.99 -26.54 -11.49
CA LYS A 66 14.13 -27.30 -12.40
C LYS A 66 13.29 -26.43 -13.35
N ASN A 67 13.46 -25.11 -13.37
CA ASN A 67 12.92 -24.28 -14.46
C ASN A 67 13.80 -24.46 -15.71
N ARG A 68 13.77 -25.67 -16.30
CA ARG A 68 14.45 -25.96 -17.58
C ARG A 68 13.91 -25.08 -18.71
N HIS A 69 12.70 -24.55 -18.54
CA HIS A 69 12.08 -23.60 -19.45
C HIS A 69 11.55 -22.40 -18.64
N PRO A 70 11.94 -21.16 -18.97
CA PRO A 70 11.27 -19.99 -18.43
C PRO A 70 9.78 -20.07 -18.79
N ALA A 71 8.90 -19.72 -17.85
CA ALA A 71 7.49 -19.54 -18.16
C ALA A 71 7.37 -18.54 -19.31
N LYS A 72 6.49 -18.82 -20.29
CA LYS A 72 6.23 -17.87 -21.38
C LYS A 72 5.83 -16.54 -20.75
N GLU A 73 6.63 -15.50 -20.98
CA GLU A 73 6.32 -14.16 -20.49
C GLU A 73 4.96 -13.75 -21.07
N ALA A 74 4.07 -13.24 -20.21
CA ALA A 74 2.82 -12.69 -20.68
C ALA A 74 3.09 -11.36 -21.38
N LYS A 75 2.31 -11.01 -22.42
CA LYS A 75 2.42 -9.70 -23.10
C LYS A 75 2.35 -8.51 -22.13
N ALA A 76 1.61 -8.67 -21.02
CA ALA A 76 1.51 -7.66 -19.97
C ALA A 76 2.85 -7.44 -19.24
N THR A 77 3.61 -8.50 -18.98
CA THR A 77 4.92 -8.41 -18.33
C THR A 77 6.00 -7.86 -19.27
N GLU A 78 5.91 -8.13 -20.57
CA GLU A 78 6.78 -7.51 -21.59
C GLU A 78 6.59 -5.99 -21.62
N ARG A 79 5.34 -5.53 -21.66
CA ARG A 79 5.01 -4.10 -21.63
C ARG A 79 5.54 -3.41 -20.37
N ILE A 80 5.43 -4.05 -19.21
CA ILE A 80 5.96 -3.50 -17.95
C ILE A 80 7.49 -3.40 -18.01
N ARG A 81 8.18 -4.42 -18.56
CA ARG A 81 9.64 -4.40 -18.74
C ARG A 81 10.06 -3.26 -19.68
N GLU A 82 9.33 -3.03 -20.77
CA GLU A 82 9.58 -1.90 -21.67
C GLU A 82 9.40 -0.55 -20.96
N LEU A 83 8.33 -0.39 -20.19
CA LEU A 83 8.09 0.84 -19.41
C LEU A 83 9.22 1.09 -18.40
N ILE A 84 9.70 0.05 -17.72
CA ILE A 84 10.85 0.16 -16.80
C ILE A 84 12.13 0.54 -17.57
N LYS A 85 12.40 -0.09 -18.72
CA LYS A 85 13.56 0.28 -19.58
C LYS A 85 13.49 1.72 -20.07
N MET A 86 12.29 2.23 -20.31
CA MET A 86 12.04 3.61 -20.72
C MET A 86 12.08 4.60 -19.53
N GLY A 87 12.35 4.13 -18.31
CA GLY A 87 12.33 4.97 -17.10
C GLY A 87 10.94 5.50 -16.75
N TYR A 88 9.88 4.89 -17.29
CA TYR A 88 8.50 5.29 -17.02
C TYR A 88 8.06 4.71 -15.68
N PHE A 89 8.26 5.49 -14.63
CA PHE A 89 7.61 5.29 -13.34
C PHE A 89 6.34 6.14 -13.37
N PRO A 90 5.13 5.55 -13.50
CA PRO A 90 3.92 6.34 -13.31
C PRO A 90 4.02 6.92 -11.91
N LEU A 91 4.15 8.25 -11.84
CA LEU A 91 4.12 9.03 -10.62
C LEU A 91 2.88 8.60 -9.85
N ARG A 92 3.05 7.72 -8.86
CA ARG A 92 2.09 7.60 -7.78
C ARG A 92 2.18 8.94 -7.05
N THR A 93 1.30 9.85 -7.46
CA THR A 93 0.61 10.81 -6.58
C THR A 93 1.30 11.00 -5.24
N SER A 94 2.10 12.08 -5.15
CA SER A 94 2.31 12.89 -3.95
C SER A 94 2.22 12.13 -2.62
N PHE A 95 3.25 11.37 -2.29
CA PHE A 95 3.61 11.20 -0.89
C PHE A 95 4.54 12.39 -0.60
N GLU A 96 3.98 13.46 -0.03
CA GLU A 96 4.79 14.56 0.48
C GLU A 96 5.66 13.97 1.60
N GLU A 97 6.96 13.86 1.35
CA GLU A 97 7.94 13.62 2.39
C GLU A 97 7.98 14.88 3.26
N GLU A 98 7.17 14.91 4.33
CA GLU A 98 7.41 15.82 5.45
C GLU A 98 8.72 15.39 6.14
N THR A 99 9.84 15.84 5.55
CA THR A 99 11.15 15.83 6.18
C THR A 99 11.25 17.06 7.07
N SER A 100 10.78 16.93 8.31
CA SER A 100 11.24 17.80 9.41
C SER A 100 11.17 17.06 10.73
N VAL A 101 12.16 16.22 10.99
CA VAL A 101 12.58 15.97 12.38
C VAL A 101 13.95 16.61 12.48
N GLU A 102 13.92 17.83 13.03
CA GLU A 102 15.08 18.62 13.40
C GLU A 102 16.05 17.78 14.23
N ASP A 103 17.33 17.97 13.93
CA ASP A 103 18.47 17.45 14.66
C ASP A 103 18.31 17.73 16.17
N ALA A 104 17.96 16.70 16.94
CA ALA A 104 18.15 16.72 18.38
C ALA A 104 19.63 16.39 18.65
N PRO A 105 20.44 17.32 19.20
CA PRO A 105 21.82 17.01 19.53
C PRO A 105 21.86 15.96 20.64
N LEU A 106 22.57 14.87 20.37
CA LEU A 106 23.07 13.95 21.40
C LEU A 106 24.08 14.71 22.25
N GLU A 107 23.68 15.11 23.45
CA GLU A 107 24.64 15.51 24.47
C GLU A 107 25.42 14.28 24.99
N PRO A 108 26.71 14.47 25.35
CA PRO A 108 27.69 13.41 25.57
C PRO A 108 27.55 12.63 26.88
#